data_AF-A0A173STR2-F1
#
_entry.id   AF-A0A173STR2-F1
#
_cell.length_a   1.000
_cell.length_b   1.000
_cell.length_c   1.000
_cell.angle_alpha   90.00
_cell.angle_beta   90.00
_cell.angle_gamma   90.00
#
_symmetry.space_group_name_H-M   'P 1'
#
loop_
_entity.id
_entity.type
_entity.pdbx_description
1 polymer ?
#
loop_
_entity_poly.entity_id
_entity_poly.type
_entity_poly.pdbx_seq_one_letter_code
_entity_poly.pdbx_strand_id
1 'polypeptide(L)' 'MKNPIVVYTGRMARKLLREGYTIVDIKADQTDPDRKRSIFFFKNEDGILDMVKKICKEK' A
#
# COMPACT_ATOMS: atom_id res chain seq x y z
N MET A 1 -9.17 13.51 -10.11
CA MET A 1 -8.34 12.90 -9.05
C MET A 1 -8.03 11.47 -9.45
N LYS A 2 -6.77 11.01 -9.34
CA LYS A 2 -6.41 9.60 -9.56
C LYS A 2 -6.82 8.77 -8.33
N ASN A 3 -7.33 7.55 -8.55
CA ASN A 3 -7.70 6.67 -7.45
C ASN A 3 -6.45 6.26 -6.63
N PRO A 4 -6.55 6.21 -5.29
CA PRO A 4 -5.45 5.80 -4.43
C PRO A 4 -5.04 4.35 -4.70
N ILE A 5 -3.77 4.06 -4.49
CA ILE A 5 -3.21 2.71 -4.63
C ILE A 5 -3.44 1.95 -3.33
N VAL A 6 -4.07 0.78 -3.42
CA VAL A 6 -4.43 -0.03 -2.26
C VAL A 6 -3.36 -1.09 -2.01
N VAL A 7 -2.84 -1.15 -0.78
CA VAL A 7 -1.81 -2.08 -0.35
C VAL A 7 -2.29 -2.85 0.87
N TYR A 8 -2.29 -4.18 0.80
CA TYR A 8 -2.86 -5.06 1.83
C TYR A 8 -1.85 -5.62 2.82
N THR A 9 -0.55 -5.36 2.63
CA THR A 9 0.49 -5.91 3.50
C THR A 9 1.34 -4.81 4.12
N GLY A 10 1.57 -4.92 5.43
CA GLY A 10 2.46 -3.99 6.15
C GLY A 10 3.91 -4.05 5.68
N ARG A 11 4.37 -5.18 5.11
CA ARG A 11 5.71 -5.28 4.50
C ARG A 11 5.83 -4.36 3.28
N MET A 12 4.86 -4.38 2.38
CA MET A 12 4.85 -3.51 1.19
C MET A 12 4.67 -2.04 1.58
N ALA A 13 3.75 -1.75 2.49
CA ALA A 13 3.53 -0.39 2.98
C ALA A 13 4.82 0.22 3.56
N ARG A 14 5.57 -0.54 4.39
CA ARG A 14 6.86 -0.09 4.92
C ARG A 14 7.92 0.17 3.84
N LYS A 15 7.98 -0.67 2.80
CA LYS A 15 8.90 -0.44 1.67
C LYS A 15 8.53 0.84 0.92
N LEU A 16 7.25 1.03 0.60
CA LEU A 16 6.78 2.25 -0.08
C LEU A 16 7.04 3.52 0.73
N LEU A 17 6.84 3.47 2.05
CA LEU A 17 7.19 4.59 2.93
C LEU A 17 8.69 4.93 2.92
N ARG A 18 9.57 3.92 2.85
CA ARG A 18 11.02 4.13 2.73
C ARG A 18 11.43 4.79 1.42
N GLU A 19 10.68 4.54 0.35
CA GLU A 19 10.87 5.16 -0.96
C GLU A 19 10.24 6.56 -1.05
N GLY A 20 9.59 7.04 0.01
CA GLY A 20 9.04 8.40 0.09
C GLY A 20 7.58 8.56 -0.37
N TYR A 21 6.87 7.46 -0.64
CA TYR A 21 5.45 7.54 -1.02
C TYR A 21 4.55 7.87 0.17
N THR A 22 3.49 8.62 -0.10
CA THR A 22 2.59 9.13 0.95
C THR A 22 1.35 8.25 1.14
N ILE A 23 1.07 7.87 2.39
CA ILE A 23 -0.20 7.26 2.78
C ILE A 23 -1.25 8.37 2.92
N VAL A 24 -2.42 8.17 2.31
CA VAL A 24 -3.56 9.08 2.39
C VAL A 24 -4.65 8.57 3.34
N ASP A 25 -4.72 7.26 3.57
CA ASP A 25 -5.71 6.65 4.46
C ASP A 25 -5.26 5.25 4.93
N ILE A 26 -5.76 4.80 6.08
CA ILE A 26 -5.55 3.45 6.62
C ILE A 26 -6.88 2.95 7.17
N LYS A 27 -7.35 1.79 6.68
CA LYS A 27 -8.60 1.17 7.14
C LYS A 27 -8.34 -0.23 7.67
N ALA A 28 -9.20 -0.68 8.58
CA ALA A 28 -9.27 -2.09 8.92
C ALA A 28 -9.81 -2.88 7.73
N ASP A 29 -9.24 -4.04 7.46
CA ASP A 29 -9.78 -5.00 6.51
C ASP A 29 -11.07 -5.59 7.08
N GLN A 30 -12.21 -5.25 6.48
CA GLN A 30 -13.52 -5.75 6.93
C GLN A 30 -13.74 -7.23 6.57
N THR A 31 -12.90 -7.81 5.71
CA THR A 31 -12.95 -9.22 5.31
C THR A 31 -12.10 -10.11 6.21
N ASP A 32 -11.25 -9.52 7.06
CA ASP A 32 -10.48 -10.24 8.07
C ASP A 32 -11.38 -10.49 9.30
N PRO A 33 -11.71 -11.75 9.66
CA PRO A 33 -12.62 -12.06 10.77
C PRO A 33 -12.16 -11.44 12.11
N ASP A 34 -10.84 -11.35 12.27
CA ASP A 34 -10.19 -10.80 13.46
C ASP A 34 -9.97 -9.27 13.38
N ARG A 35 -10.24 -8.64 12.22
CA ARG A 35 -9.96 -7.21 11.93
C ARG A 35 -8.54 -6.74 12.28
N LYS A 36 -7.57 -7.65 12.30
CA LYS A 36 -6.17 -7.36 12.63
C LYS A 36 -5.41 -6.84 11.41
N ARG A 37 -5.90 -7.13 10.20
CA ARG A 37 -5.31 -6.64 8.96
C ARG A 37 -5.69 -5.19 8.68
N SER A 38 -4.70 -4.41 8.28
CA SER A 38 -4.88 -3.03 7.84
C SER A 38 -4.67 -2.93 6.34
N ILE A 39 -5.54 -2.17 5.68
CA ILE A 39 -5.46 -1.78 4.28
C ILE A 39 -4.90 -0.36 4.22
N PHE A 40 -3.79 -0.20 3.50
CA PHE A 40 -3.07 1.07 3.36
C PHE A 40 -3.41 1.68 2.00
N PHE A 41 -3.88 2.92 1.99
CA PHE A 41 -4.18 3.67 0.77
C PHE A 41 -3.06 4.68 0.55
N PHE A 42 -2.35 4.55 -0.57
CA PHE A 42 -1.30 5.46 -0.98
C PHE A 42 -1.79 6.46 -2.02
N LYS A 43 -1.24 7.67 -1.99
CA LYS A 43 -1.45 8.64 -3.04
C LYS A 43 -0.93 8.08 -4.36
N ASN A 44 -1.70 8.27 -5.44
CA ASN A 44 -1.31 7.82 -6.76
C ASN A 44 -0.34 8.81 -7.40
N GLU A 45 0.91 8.71 -6.96
CA GLU A 45 2.05 9.51 -7.41
C GLU A 45 2.80 8.77 -8.51
N ASP A 46 3.49 9.50 -9.38
CA ASP A 46 4.17 8.89 -10.52
C ASP A 46 5.27 7.93 -10.04
N GLY A 47 5.37 6.76 -10.69
CA GLY A 47 6.32 5.70 -10.35
C GLY A 47 5.87 4.71 -9.26
N ILE A 48 4.80 4.98 -8.51
CA ILE A 48 4.37 4.07 -7.42
C ILE A 48 3.99 2.67 -7.93
N LEU A 49 3.35 2.58 -9.11
CA LEU A 49 2.94 1.31 -9.70
C LEU A 49 4.14 0.45 -10.09
N ASP A 50 5.20 1.09 -10.61
CA ASP A 50 6.43 0.39 -10.99
C ASP A 50 7.20 -0.06 -9.76
N MET A 51 7.22 0.76 -8.69
CA MET A 51 7.78 0.35 -7.40
C MET A 51 7.02 -0.85 -6.81
N VAL A 52 5.68 -0.83 -6.83
CA VAL A 52 4.86 -1.96 -6.38
C VAL A 52 5.20 -3.23 -7.17
N LYS A 53 5.28 -3.13 -8.51
CA LYS A 53 5.69 -4.26 -9.37
C LYS A 53 7.09 -4.77 -9.02
N LYS A 54 8.05 -3.87 -8.78
CA LYS A 54 9.41 -4.21 -8.37
C LYS A 54 9.41 -4.99 -7.06
N ILE A 55 8.73 -4.47 -6.04
CA ILE A 55 8.62 -5.11 -4.72
C ILE A 55 7.99 -6.51 -4.80
N CYS A 56 6.97 -6.69 -5.67
CA CYS A 56 6.33 -7.98 -5.88
C CYS A 56 7.22 -9.01 -6.60
N LYS A 57 8.22 -8.55 -7.37
CA LYS A 57 9.18 -9.41 -8.10
C LYS A 57 10.38 -9.83 -7.26
N GLU A 58 10.69 -9.16 -6.16
CA GLU A 58 11.73 -9.54 -5.18
C GLU A 58 11.33 -10.77 -4.33
N LYS A 59 10.60 -11.73 -4.91
CA LYS A 59 10.12 -12.94 -4.22
C LYS A 59 11.24 -13.94 -3.99
#